data_AF-A0A0C3DC59-F1
#
_entry.id   AF-A0A0C3DC59-F1
#
_cell.length_a   1.000
_cell.length_b   1.000
_cell.length_c   1.000
_cell.angle_alpha   90.00
_cell.angle_beta   90.00
_cell.angle_gamma   90.00
#
_symmetry.space_group_name_H-M   'P 1'
#
loop_
_entity.id
_entity.type
_entity.pdbx_description
1 polymer ?
#
loop_
_entity_poly.entity_id
_entity_poly.type
_entity_poly.pdbx_seq_one_letter_code
_entity_poly.pdbx_strand_id
1 'polypeptide(L)'
;MDYALVHAVQHGMDPQQHVITFYDINCQYSKNLAHRLKGNNFVSLPDGLQIQPGIGLWHVHGHKAECFSRYAPNFIPGAGRVDGEIMETLWSSLNVVSPSARGMATPHRQELLDFQMNVSNFLKMVQMPLVLRKKLRAAQKGLASVKESFMELDNGVPSELRQKWVEEEIMALANRILDPKAMDIFEVQLKKAPTSKSIEIDLISQQGEYRCPHGSVTWLAKALKLEEAQLVFALDSRQAESTMTETYKLSMIHRRKQLQSHINGLMECAEKYLGGSLDDVLQNASQVPDQPDNWYDTDNPFLIPSSESVEFVVLPLPSYLGKHHFQRFGVGGIVEQELQLWQGQANDTLHELRLALADKAVIFQTEVRHATNYNRNTRAWGKVASTEAIVQRHAGIYR
;
A
#
# COMPACT_ATOMS: atom_id res chain seq x y z
N MET A 1 -26.62 24.43 5.54
CA MET A 1 -25.22 24.67 5.14
C MET A 1 -25.08 25.90 4.26
N ASP A 2 -25.75 25.98 3.10
CA ASP A 2 -25.67 27.15 2.20
C ASP A 2 -25.89 28.50 2.92
N TYR A 3 -26.95 28.61 3.73
CA TYR A 3 -27.23 29.79 4.55
C TYR A 3 -26.05 30.16 5.47
N ALA A 4 -25.53 29.21 6.23
CA ALA A 4 -24.44 29.44 7.17
C ALA A 4 -23.15 29.86 6.45
N LEU A 5 -22.84 29.22 5.30
CA LEU A 5 -21.68 29.56 4.47
C LEU A 5 -21.79 30.99 3.93
N VAL A 6 -22.92 31.34 3.32
CA VAL A 6 -23.13 32.66 2.72
C VAL A 6 -23.05 33.75 3.78
N HIS A 7 -23.76 33.61 4.90
CA HIS A 7 -23.72 34.61 5.97
C HIS A 7 -22.35 34.71 6.63
N ALA A 8 -21.62 33.61 6.78
CA ALA A 8 -20.24 33.66 7.27
C ALA A 8 -19.35 34.50 6.34
N VAL A 9 -19.46 34.31 5.02
CA VAL A 9 -18.66 35.08 4.06
C VAL A 9 -19.08 36.54 3.98
N GLN A 10 -20.39 36.82 4.05
CA GLN A 10 -20.88 38.21 4.06
C GLN A 10 -20.50 38.96 5.35
N HIS A 11 -20.08 38.27 6.41
CA HIS A 11 -19.71 38.89 7.67
C HIS A 11 -18.28 39.45 7.64
N GLY A 12 -18.09 40.54 6.90
CA GLY A 12 -16.87 41.34 6.92
C GLY A 12 -15.68 40.77 6.15
N MET A 13 -15.89 39.80 5.24
CA MET A 13 -14.85 39.38 4.31
C MET A 13 -14.76 40.35 3.12
N ASP A 14 -13.54 40.58 2.66
CA ASP A 14 -13.30 41.24 1.37
C ASP A 14 -13.55 40.22 0.25
N PRO A 15 -14.40 40.52 -0.75
CA PRO A 15 -14.64 39.62 -1.89
C PRO A 15 -13.39 39.19 -2.67
N GLN A 16 -12.29 39.93 -2.55
CA GLN A 16 -11.00 39.59 -3.17
C GLN A 16 -10.24 38.49 -2.41
N GLN A 17 -10.65 38.16 -1.20
CA GLN A 17 -10.00 37.12 -0.40
C GLN A 17 -10.34 35.73 -0.93
N HIS A 18 -9.31 34.88 -1.00
CA HIS A 18 -9.49 33.47 -1.29
C HIS A 18 -10.08 32.75 -0.08
N VAL A 19 -11.27 32.15 -0.25
CA VAL A 19 -11.98 31.47 0.83
C VAL A 19 -11.82 29.96 0.70
N ILE A 20 -11.25 29.33 1.73
CA ILE A 20 -11.16 27.87 1.82
C ILE A 20 -12.21 27.40 2.82
N THR A 21 -13.05 26.45 2.41
CA THR A 21 -14.08 25.87 3.28
C THR A 21 -13.70 24.44 3.62
N PHE A 22 -13.74 24.09 4.90
CA PHE A 22 -13.61 22.71 5.35
C PHE A 22 -14.97 22.16 5.74
N TYR A 23 -15.34 21.03 5.15
CA TYR A 23 -16.54 20.27 5.48
C TYR A 23 -16.34 18.82 5.06
N ASP A 24 -16.73 17.86 5.89
CA ASP A 24 -16.38 16.45 5.71
C ASP A 24 -16.80 15.93 4.35
N ILE A 25 -18.00 16.32 3.91
CA ILE A 25 -18.58 15.89 2.63
C ILE A 25 -18.44 16.94 1.52
N ASN A 26 -17.41 17.79 1.55
CA ASN A 26 -17.23 18.83 0.54
C ASN A 26 -17.11 18.28 -0.89
N CYS A 27 -16.60 17.05 -1.06
CA CYS A 27 -16.57 16.35 -2.36
C CYS A 27 -17.97 16.04 -2.94
N GLN A 28 -19.03 16.18 -2.14
CA GLN A 28 -20.42 16.04 -2.56
C GLN A 28 -21.16 17.39 -2.49
N TYR A 29 -21.01 18.11 -1.38
CA TYR A 29 -21.71 19.37 -1.12
C TYR A 29 -21.38 20.46 -2.15
N SER A 30 -20.09 20.62 -2.48
CA SER A 30 -19.61 21.70 -3.36
C SER A 30 -20.07 21.56 -4.81
N LYS A 31 -20.28 20.32 -5.29
CA LYS A 31 -20.66 20.03 -6.69
C LYS A 31 -21.88 20.81 -7.17
N ASN A 32 -22.88 20.93 -6.30
CA ASN A 32 -24.14 21.60 -6.61
C ASN A 32 -24.28 22.96 -5.92
N LEU A 33 -23.24 23.47 -5.25
CA LEU A 33 -23.33 24.72 -4.48
C LEU A 33 -23.71 25.90 -5.37
N ALA A 34 -23.01 26.10 -6.49
CA ALA A 34 -23.30 27.18 -7.43
C ALA A 34 -24.74 27.11 -7.98
N HIS A 35 -25.20 25.90 -8.32
CA HIS A 35 -26.58 25.67 -8.78
C HIS A 35 -27.61 26.02 -7.70
N ARG A 36 -27.40 25.56 -6.46
CA ARG A 36 -28.30 25.84 -5.33
C ARG A 36 -28.36 27.33 -5.02
N LEU A 37 -27.24 28.03 -5.04
CA LEU A 37 -27.20 29.47 -4.81
C LEU A 37 -27.88 30.26 -5.93
N LYS A 38 -27.68 29.88 -7.20
CA LYS A 38 -28.35 30.53 -8.34
C LYS A 38 -29.88 30.38 -8.29
N GLY A 39 -30.38 29.26 -7.76
CA GLY A 39 -31.81 29.02 -7.58
C GLY A 39 -32.39 29.58 -6.27
N ASN A 40 -31.58 30.26 -5.44
CA ASN A 40 -32.00 30.74 -4.13
C ASN A 40 -32.23 32.26 -4.14
N ASN A 41 -33.41 32.70 -3.70
CA ASN A 41 -33.77 34.12 -3.68
C ASN A 41 -33.31 34.86 -2.41
N PHE A 42 -32.82 34.14 -1.39
CA PHE A 42 -32.53 34.69 -0.07
C PHE A 42 -31.04 34.77 0.26
N VAL A 43 -30.20 33.97 -0.41
CA VAL A 43 -28.76 33.92 -0.15
C VAL A 43 -27.95 33.90 -1.45
N SER A 44 -26.93 34.75 -1.52
CA SER A 44 -26.00 34.85 -2.64
C SER A 44 -24.59 35.11 -2.14
N LEU A 45 -23.59 34.58 -2.86
CA LEU A 45 -22.20 34.92 -2.59
C LEU A 45 -21.88 36.31 -3.15
N PRO A 46 -20.94 37.06 -2.55
CA PRO A 46 -20.40 38.26 -3.16
C PRO A 46 -19.85 37.98 -4.58
N ASP A 47 -20.04 38.95 -5.47
CA ASP A 47 -19.55 38.83 -6.85
C ASP A 47 -18.03 38.63 -6.88
N GLY A 48 -17.58 37.67 -7.71
CA GLY A 48 -16.17 37.35 -7.88
C GLY A 48 -15.54 36.47 -6.79
N LEU A 49 -16.25 36.20 -5.69
CA LEU A 49 -15.73 35.36 -4.61
C LEU A 49 -15.61 33.90 -5.06
N GLN A 50 -14.40 33.35 -4.96
CA GLN A 50 -14.13 31.94 -5.20
C GLN A 50 -14.06 31.16 -3.88
N ILE A 51 -14.82 30.06 -3.82
CA ILE A 51 -14.80 29.14 -2.69
C ILE A 51 -14.01 27.89 -3.08
N GLN A 52 -12.91 27.68 -2.40
CA GLN A 52 -12.13 26.47 -2.50
C GLN A 52 -12.64 25.43 -1.50
N PRO A 53 -13.25 24.31 -1.96
CA PRO A 53 -13.62 23.22 -1.06
C PRO A 53 -12.37 22.47 -0.58
N GLY A 54 -12.35 22.12 0.69
CA GLY A 54 -11.41 21.22 1.34
C GLY A 54 -12.11 20.27 2.30
N ILE A 55 -11.47 19.16 2.62
CA ILE A 55 -11.94 18.16 3.60
C ILE A 55 -10.86 18.02 4.66
N GLY A 56 -11.24 17.91 5.94
CA GLY A 56 -10.28 17.72 7.02
C GLY A 56 -9.40 16.48 6.78
N LEU A 57 -8.12 16.57 7.17
CA LEU A 57 -7.10 15.54 6.96
C LEU A 57 -7.51 14.18 7.53
N TRP A 58 -8.18 14.16 8.68
CA TRP A 58 -8.64 12.91 9.27
C TRP A 58 -9.80 12.29 8.47
N HIS A 59 -10.73 13.14 8.04
CA HIS A 59 -11.93 12.74 7.29
C HIS A 59 -11.63 12.33 5.84
N VAL A 60 -10.71 12.99 5.15
CA VAL A 60 -10.43 12.75 3.73
C VAL A 60 -9.92 11.33 3.45
N HIS A 61 -9.24 10.70 4.42
CA HIS A 61 -8.78 9.31 4.30
C HIS A 61 -9.93 8.28 4.35
N GLY A 62 -11.10 8.67 4.88
CA GLY A 62 -12.32 7.85 4.84
C GLY A 62 -13.09 7.95 3.52
N HIS A 63 -12.64 8.79 2.59
CA HIS A 63 -13.26 8.99 1.28
C HIS A 63 -12.63 8.09 0.21
N LYS A 64 -13.10 8.20 -1.03
CA LYS A 64 -12.42 7.61 -2.19
C LYS A 64 -10.98 8.12 -2.26
N ALA A 65 -10.04 7.29 -2.72
CA ALA A 65 -8.62 7.64 -2.83
C ALA A 65 -8.41 9.00 -3.52
N GLU A 66 -9.06 9.21 -4.66
CA GLU A 66 -9.04 10.47 -5.42
C GLU A 66 -9.46 11.72 -4.63
N CYS A 67 -10.17 11.61 -3.51
CA CYS A 67 -10.51 12.79 -2.70
C CYS A 67 -9.29 13.36 -1.96
N PHE A 68 -8.24 12.55 -1.76
CA PHE A 68 -7.05 12.96 -1.04
C PHE A 68 -6.32 14.09 -1.76
N SER A 69 -5.85 13.87 -2.99
CA SER A 69 -5.23 14.91 -3.82
C SER A 69 -6.15 16.09 -4.12
N ARG A 70 -7.45 15.85 -4.30
CA ARG A 70 -8.43 16.88 -4.69
C ARG A 70 -8.82 17.84 -3.57
N TYR A 71 -8.94 17.35 -2.33
CA TYR A 71 -9.57 18.11 -1.23
C TYR A 71 -8.75 18.17 0.06
N ALA A 72 -7.68 17.39 0.23
CA ALA A 72 -6.90 17.48 1.47
C ALA A 72 -6.18 18.83 1.57
N PRO A 73 -6.13 19.46 2.77
CA PRO A 73 -5.53 20.78 2.97
C PRO A 73 -4.08 20.88 2.50
N ASN A 74 -3.33 19.78 2.55
CA ASN A 74 -1.94 19.72 2.12
C ASN A 74 -1.73 20.08 0.65
N PHE A 75 -2.74 19.87 -0.20
CA PHE A 75 -2.70 20.19 -1.63
C PHE A 75 -3.40 21.51 -1.95
N ILE A 76 -3.81 22.30 -0.96
CA ILE A 76 -4.52 23.57 -1.17
C ILE A 76 -3.59 24.75 -0.88
N PRO A 77 -3.13 25.49 -1.90
CA PRO A 77 -2.34 26.70 -1.69
C PRO A 77 -3.08 27.68 -0.76
N GLY A 78 -2.37 28.18 0.24
CA GLY A 78 -2.92 29.10 1.24
C GLY A 78 -3.61 28.45 2.45
N ALA A 79 -3.94 27.14 2.42
CA ALA A 79 -4.49 26.46 3.60
C ALA A 79 -3.47 26.34 4.75
N GLY A 80 -2.18 26.21 4.38
CA GLY A 80 -1.11 25.90 5.33
C GLY A 80 -1.23 24.49 5.91
N ARG A 81 -0.41 24.19 6.92
CA ARG A 81 -0.43 22.89 7.60
C ARG A 81 -1.49 22.89 8.70
N VAL A 82 -2.72 22.63 8.31
CA VAL A 82 -3.90 22.55 9.20
C VAL A 82 -4.57 21.20 9.02
N ASP A 83 -5.13 20.64 10.10
CA ASP A 83 -5.98 19.45 10.05
C ASP A 83 -7.31 19.71 9.34
N GLY A 84 -7.79 20.95 9.33
CA GLY A 84 -9.11 21.31 8.81
C GLY A 84 -10.25 20.95 9.78
N GLU A 85 -9.93 20.49 10.99
CA GLU A 85 -10.88 19.99 11.99
C GLU A 85 -10.91 20.92 13.21
N ILE A 86 -11.79 21.92 13.17
CA ILE A 86 -11.78 23.01 14.15
C ILE A 86 -13.03 23.02 15.03
N MET A 87 -14.18 22.59 14.52
CA MET A 87 -15.45 22.78 15.24
C MET A 87 -15.57 21.86 16.46
N GLU A 88 -15.32 20.57 16.29
CA GLU A 88 -15.51 19.59 17.37
C GLU A 88 -14.53 19.77 18.52
N THR A 89 -13.27 20.10 18.22
CA THR A 89 -12.24 20.37 19.23
C THR A 89 -12.60 21.58 20.08
N LEU A 90 -13.23 22.60 19.50
CA LEU A 90 -13.69 23.78 20.25
C LEU A 90 -14.94 23.52 21.08
N TRP A 91 -15.80 22.58 20.69
CA TRP A 91 -16.97 22.22 21.50
C TRP A 91 -16.58 21.61 22.84
N SER A 92 -15.36 21.09 22.98
CA SER A 92 -14.84 20.61 24.26
C SER A 92 -14.91 21.67 25.37
N SER A 93 -14.74 22.97 25.05
CA SER A 93 -14.85 24.04 26.04
C SER A 93 -16.28 24.26 26.52
N LEU A 94 -17.29 23.88 25.71
CA LEU A 94 -18.70 23.97 26.09
C LEU A 94 -19.11 22.91 27.11
N ASN A 95 -18.31 21.85 27.29
CA ASN A 95 -18.56 20.83 28.31
C ASN A 95 -18.61 21.43 29.72
N VAL A 96 -17.88 22.52 29.96
CA VAL A 96 -17.85 23.22 31.26
C VAL A 96 -19.22 23.82 31.60
N VAL A 97 -19.91 24.39 30.60
CA VAL A 97 -21.22 25.05 30.80
C VAL A 97 -22.41 24.11 30.58
N SER A 98 -22.16 22.91 30.03
CA SER A 98 -23.20 21.91 29.75
C SER A 98 -24.06 21.57 30.97
N PRO A 99 -23.52 21.30 32.18
CA PRO A 99 -24.35 21.00 33.36
C PRO A 99 -25.31 22.13 33.72
N SER A 100 -24.85 23.39 33.66
CA SER A 100 -25.68 24.56 33.92
C SER A 100 -26.75 24.75 32.84
N ALA A 101 -26.40 24.49 31.58
CA ALA A 101 -27.31 24.58 30.45
C ALA A 101 -28.46 23.54 30.48
N ARG A 102 -28.27 22.38 31.13
CA ARG A 102 -29.28 21.31 31.17
C ARG A 102 -30.58 21.75 31.86
N GLY A 103 -30.48 22.45 32.98
CA GLY A 103 -31.63 22.90 33.77
C GLY A 103 -32.34 24.15 33.22
N MET A 104 -31.77 24.81 32.21
CA MET A 104 -32.30 26.05 31.65
C MET A 104 -33.49 25.82 30.72
N ALA A 105 -34.42 26.78 30.67
CA ALA A 105 -35.41 26.84 29.61
C ALA A 105 -34.72 27.03 28.24
N THR A 106 -35.35 26.56 27.17
CA THR A 106 -34.81 26.62 25.80
C THR A 106 -34.22 27.97 25.39
N PRO A 107 -34.92 29.13 25.55
CA PRO A 107 -34.34 30.43 25.17
C PRO A 107 -33.08 30.77 25.96
N HIS A 108 -33.09 30.57 27.28
CA HIS A 108 -31.91 30.83 28.13
C HIS A 108 -30.74 29.90 27.83
N ARG A 109 -31.03 28.64 27.47
CA ARG A 109 -30.00 27.69 27.03
C ARG A 109 -29.33 28.17 25.74
N GLN A 110 -30.12 28.64 24.79
CA GLN A 110 -29.60 29.17 23.52
C GLN A 110 -28.75 30.41 23.78
N GLU A 111 -29.25 31.40 24.54
CA GLU A 111 -28.51 32.61 24.89
C GLU A 111 -27.17 32.31 25.57
N LEU A 112 -27.15 31.36 26.51
CA LEU A 112 -25.92 30.94 27.18
C LEU A 112 -24.91 30.34 26.19
N LEU A 113 -25.35 29.43 25.31
CA LEU A 113 -24.48 28.80 24.33
C LEU A 113 -23.94 29.82 23.32
N ASP A 114 -24.81 30.70 22.80
CA ASP A 114 -24.43 31.77 21.88
C ASP A 114 -23.42 32.73 22.54
N PHE A 115 -23.62 33.07 23.81
CA PHE A 115 -22.67 33.89 24.56
C PHE A 115 -21.29 33.21 24.67
N GLN A 116 -21.25 31.92 25.04
CA GLN A 116 -19.98 31.18 25.17
C GLN A 116 -19.27 31.03 23.81
N MET A 117 -20.02 30.75 22.74
CA MET A 117 -19.46 30.68 21.38
C MET A 117 -18.94 32.04 20.91
N ASN A 118 -19.65 33.14 21.22
CA ASN A 118 -19.19 34.50 20.91
C ASN A 118 -17.93 34.88 21.67
N VAL A 119 -17.82 34.51 22.96
CA VAL A 119 -16.58 34.69 23.73
C VAL A 119 -15.42 33.91 23.08
N SER A 120 -15.66 32.67 22.65
CA SER A 120 -14.66 31.89 21.92
C SER A 120 -14.22 32.58 20.63
N ASN A 121 -15.16 33.09 19.83
CA ASN A 121 -14.87 33.84 18.60
C ASN A 121 -14.06 35.13 18.88
N PHE A 122 -14.44 35.90 19.90
CA PHE A 122 -13.72 37.09 20.32
C PHE A 122 -12.28 36.76 20.73
N LEU A 123 -12.09 35.75 21.58
CA LEU A 123 -10.76 35.33 22.01
C LEU A 123 -9.88 34.88 20.85
N LYS A 124 -10.45 34.15 19.87
CA LYS A 124 -9.72 33.79 18.64
C LYS A 124 -9.24 35.03 17.90
N MET A 125 -10.11 36.02 17.70
CA MET A 125 -9.77 37.27 16.99
C MET A 125 -8.64 38.03 17.70
N VAL A 126 -8.75 38.21 19.02
CA VAL A 126 -7.73 38.95 19.80
C VAL A 126 -6.40 38.18 19.88
N GLN A 127 -6.44 36.85 19.94
CA GLN A 127 -5.22 36.02 20.02
C GLN A 127 -4.60 35.72 18.65
N MET A 128 -5.31 35.96 17.55
CA MET A 128 -4.87 35.63 16.20
C MET A 128 -3.46 36.15 15.86
N PRO A 129 -3.09 37.41 16.16
CA PRO A 129 -1.75 37.92 15.84
C PRO A 129 -0.63 37.14 16.57
N LEU A 130 -0.87 36.74 17.82
CA LEU A 130 0.09 35.97 18.61
C LEU A 130 0.27 34.55 18.05
N VAL A 131 -0.84 33.90 17.69
CA VAL A 131 -0.84 32.56 17.11
C VAL A 131 -0.17 32.58 15.73
N LEU A 132 -0.50 33.53 14.86
CA LEU A 132 0.10 33.66 13.53
C LEU A 132 1.61 33.93 13.63
N ARG A 133 2.05 34.80 14.54
CA ARG A 133 3.48 35.02 14.80
C ARG A 133 4.20 33.74 15.22
N LYS A 134 3.59 32.93 16.09
CA LYS A 134 4.15 31.64 16.51
C LYS A 134 4.21 30.65 15.35
N LYS A 135 3.13 30.54 14.57
CA LYS A 135 3.06 29.67 13.39
C LYS A 135 4.08 30.06 12.32
N LEU A 136 4.27 31.35 12.05
CA LEU A 136 5.26 31.85 11.10
C LEU A 136 6.68 31.44 11.50
N ARG A 137 7.06 31.62 12.78
CA ARG A 137 8.37 31.19 13.28
C ARG A 137 8.58 29.68 13.13
N ALA A 138 7.54 28.89 13.44
CA ALA A 138 7.58 27.44 13.27
C ALA A 138 7.73 27.05 11.80
N ALA A 139 7.02 27.72 10.89
CA ALA A 139 7.11 27.49 9.46
C ALA A 139 8.49 27.86 8.91
N GLN A 140 9.10 28.96 9.34
CA GLN A 140 10.46 29.36 8.96
C GLN A 140 11.50 28.31 9.40
N LYS A 141 11.38 27.81 10.63
CA LYS A 141 12.25 26.73 11.12
C LYS A 141 12.05 25.43 10.35
N GLY A 142 10.79 25.07 10.07
CA GLY A 142 10.44 23.89 9.28
C GLY A 142 11.00 23.97 7.86
N LEU A 143 10.85 25.13 7.19
CA LEU A 143 11.41 25.38 5.87
C LEU A 143 12.93 25.17 5.85
N ALA A 144 13.64 25.71 6.85
CA ALA A 144 15.08 25.52 6.95
C ALA A 144 15.48 24.03 7.09
N SER A 145 14.68 23.22 7.80
CA SER A 145 15.00 21.80 8.00
C SER A 145 14.67 20.90 6.81
N VAL A 146 13.71 21.29 5.96
CA VAL A 146 13.27 20.45 4.82
C VAL A 146 13.90 20.87 3.50
N LYS A 147 14.46 22.09 3.43
CA LYS A 147 14.99 22.65 2.18
C LYS A 147 16.12 21.81 1.60
N GLU A 148 17.06 21.37 2.43
CA GLU A 148 18.21 20.56 1.99
C GLU A 148 17.73 19.21 1.42
N SER A 149 16.92 18.46 2.19
CA SER A 149 16.37 17.18 1.72
C SER A 149 15.50 17.32 0.47
N PHE A 150 14.75 18.42 0.33
CA PHE A 150 14.00 18.70 -0.90
C PHE A 150 14.95 18.96 -2.07
N MET A 151 16.00 19.76 -1.90
CA MET A 151 16.96 20.05 -2.95
C MET A 151 17.75 18.81 -3.37
N GLU A 152 18.11 17.92 -2.43
CA GLU A 152 18.74 16.64 -2.74
C GLU A 152 17.84 15.77 -3.62
N LEU A 153 16.55 15.66 -3.27
CA LEU A 153 15.57 14.93 -4.06
C LEU A 153 15.36 15.55 -5.43
N ASP A 154 15.17 16.88 -5.49
CA ASP A 154 14.94 17.60 -6.74
C ASP A 154 16.17 17.54 -7.67
N ASN A 155 17.38 17.67 -7.14
CA ASN A 155 18.61 17.56 -7.93
C ASN A 155 18.84 16.14 -8.49
N GLY A 156 18.25 15.11 -7.85
CA GLY A 156 18.28 13.74 -8.34
C GLY A 156 17.36 13.47 -9.54
N VAL A 157 16.45 14.40 -9.88
CA VAL A 157 15.49 14.24 -10.98
C VAL A 157 16.04 14.89 -12.27
N PRO A 158 15.95 14.21 -13.43
CA PRO A 158 16.29 14.82 -14.72
C PRO A 158 15.58 16.15 -14.97
N SER A 159 16.30 17.13 -15.53
CA SER A 159 15.78 18.50 -15.73
C SER A 159 14.50 18.54 -16.56
N GLU A 160 14.39 17.70 -17.59
CA GLU A 160 13.19 17.60 -18.44
C GLU A 160 11.96 17.16 -17.65
N LEU A 161 12.11 16.19 -16.75
CA LEU A 161 11.01 15.71 -15.89
C LEU A 161 10.61 16.76 -14.86
N ARG A 162 11.58 17.47 -14.27
CA ARG A 162 11.29 18.58 -13.35
C ARG A 162 10.46 19.67 -14.00
N GLN A 163 10.88 20.12 -15.18
CA GLN A 163 10.14 21.14 -15.92
C GLN A 163 8.71 20.68 -16.21
N LYS A 164 8.56 19.44 -16.70
CA LYS A 164 7.25 18.84 -16.96
C LYS A 164 6.37 18.82 -15.70
N TRP A 165 6.88 18.36 -14.56
CA TRP A 165 6.09 18.27 -13.32
C TRP A 165 5.70 19.65 -12.79
N VAL A 166 6.57 20.65 -12.89
CA VAL A 166 6.23 22.03 -12.53
C VAL A 166 5.11 22.57 -13.42
N GLU A 167 5.17 22.32 -14.73
CA GLU A 167 4.11 22.72 -15.67
C GLU A 167 2.78 22.00 -15.36
N GLU A 168 2.82 20.69 -15.08
CA GLU A 168 1.66 19.90 -14.66
C GLU A 168 1.05 20.41 -13.35
N GLU A 169 1.87 20.72 -12.34
CA GLU A 169 1.42 21.30 -11.06
C GLU A 169 0.72 22.64 -11.27
N ILE A 170 1.33 23.55 -12.04
CA ILE A 170 0.74 24.87 -12.32
C ILE A 170 -0.61 24.72 -13.00
N MET A 171 -0.70 23.85 -14.02
CA MET A 171 -1.96 23.59 -14.73
C MET A 171 -3.02 22.94 -13.83
N ALA A 172 -2.62 22.00 -12.97
CA ALA A 172 -3.52 21.35 -12.03
C ALA A 172 -4.10 22.36 -11.02
N LEU A 173 -3.24 23.16 -10.41
CA LEU A 173 -3.63 24.17 -9.42
C LEU A 173 -4.50 25.27 -10.04
N ALA A 174 -4.27 25.67 -11.29
CA ALA A 174 -5.10 26.65 -11.99
C ALA A 174 -6.52 26.12 -12.28
N ASN A 175 -6.64 24.84 -12.63
CA ASN A 175 -7.92 24.26 -13.05
C ASN A 175 -8.73 23.63 -11.91
N ARG A 176 -8.14 23.40 -10.74
CA ARG A 176 -8.74 22.67 -9.59
C ARG A 176 -10.15 23.11 -9.19
N ILE A 177 -10.46 24.40 -9.30
CA ILE A 177 -11.77 24.95 -8.87
C ILE A 177 -12.86 24.52 -9.85
N LEU A 178 -12.55 24.52 -11.14
CA LEU A 178 -13.46 24.15 -12.22
C LEU A 178 -13.55 22.63 -12.36
N ASP A 179 -12.40 21.96 -12.33
CA ASP A 179 -12.29 20.51 -12.39
C ASP A 179 -11.36 19.99 -11.29
N PRO A 180 -11.92 19.48 -10.17
CA PRO A 180 -11.12 18.86 -9.13
C PRO A 180 -10.22 17.72 -9.65
N LYS A 181 -10.61 17.01 -10.72
CA LYS A 181 -9.81 15.90 -11.28
C LYS A 181 -8.44 16.34 -11.79
N ALA A 182 -8.24 17.63 -12.06
CA ALA A 182 -6.92 18.16 -12.41
C ALA A 182 -5.86 17.84 -11.34
N MET A 183 -6.27 17.65 -10.08
CA MET A 183 -5.38 17.29 -8.98
C MET A 183 -4.96 15.80 -8.97
N ASP A 184 -5.54 14.95 -9.82
CA ASP A 184 -5.24 13.51 -9.86
C ASP A 184 -3.78 13.21 -10.25
N ILE A 185 -3.05 14.21 -10.76
CA ILE A 185 -1.61 14.12 -11.02
C ILE A 185 -0.79 13.81 -9.76
N PHE A 186 -1.32 14.17 -8.58
CA PHE A 186 -0.68 13.91 -7.29
C PHE A 186 -0.97 12.50 -6.75
N GLU A 187 -1.86 11.75 -7.40
CA GLU A 187 -2.11 10.35 -7.05
C GLU A 187 -1.02 9.46 -7.65
N VAL A 188 -0.49 8.56 -6.82
CA VAL A 188 0.50 7.58 -7.30
C VAL A 188 -0.22 6.52 -8.12
N GLN A 189 -0.14 6.63 -9.44
CA GLN A 189 -0.70 5.66 -10.38
C GLN A 189 0.22 4.43 -10.50
N LEU A 190 0.24 3.57 -9.48
CA LEU A 190 0.93 2.29 -9.58
C LEU A 190 0.10 1.32 -10.42
N LYS A 191 0.50 1.06 -11.66
CA LYS A 191 -0.02 -0.08 -12.42
C LYS A 191 0.32 -1.34 -11.64
N LYS A 192 -0.70 -2.05 -11.16
CA LYS A 192 -0.50 -3.32 -10.47
C LYS A 192 0.16 -4.29 -11.43
N ALA A 193 1.30 -4.85 -11.04
CA ALA A 193 1.98 -5.86 -11.82
C ALA A 193 1.08 -7.10 -11.97
N PRO A 194 1.13 -7.81 -13.10
CA PRO A 194 0.31 -9.00 -13.31
C PRO A 194 0.69 -10.09 -12.31
N THR A 195 -0.32 -10.73 -11.73
CA THR A 195 -0.18 -11.87 -10.81
C THR A 195 0.11 -13.14 -11.58
N SER A 196 0.66 -14.16 -10.90
CA SER A 196 0.87 -15.49 -11.50
C SER A 196 -0.42 -16.05 -12.12
N LYS A 197 -1.57 -15.84 -11.44
CA LYS A 197 -2.88 -16.25 -11.96
C LYS A 197 -3.30 -15.49 -13.22
N SER A 198 -3.08 -14.18 -13.28
CA SER A 198 -3.43 -13.41 -14.49
C SER A 198 -2.57 -13.84 -15.68
N ILE A 199 -1.27 -14.07 -15.46
CA ILE A 199 -0.36 -14.56 -16.49
C ILE A 199 -0.74 -15.96 -16.93
N GLU A 200 -1.11 -16.86 -16.00
CA GLU A 200 -1.60 -18.20 -16.33
C GLU A 200 -2.85 -18.15 -17.23
N ILE A 201 -3.81 -17.27 -16.93
CA ILE A 201 -5.01 -17.06 -17.77
C ILE A 201 -4.62 -16.57 -19.17
N ASP A 202 -3.76 -15.55 -19.24
CA ASP A 202 -3.34 -14.95 -20.51
C ASP A 202 -2.61 -15.98 -21.38
N LEU A 203 -1.68 -16.75 -20.80
CA LEU A 203 -0.93 -17.81 -21.48
C LEU A 203 -1.83 -18.97 -21.96
N ILE A 204 -2.83 -19.37 -21.17
CA ILE A 204 -3.82 -20.39 -21.59
C ILE A 204 -4.64 -19.86 -22.77
N SER A 205 -5.02 -18.58 -22.77
CA SER A 205 -5.79 -17.97 -23.86
C SER A 205 -5.00 -17.85 -25.17
N GLN A 206 -3.68 -17.66 -25.08
CA GLN A 206 -2.76 -17.48 -26.22
C GLN A 206 -2.02 -18.77 -26.62
N GLN A 207 -2.48 -19.93 -26.15
CA GLN A 207 -1.74 -21.19 -26.28
C GLN A 207 -1.48 -21.63 -27.74
N GLY A 208 -2.25 -21.13 -28.72
CA GLY A 208 -2.05 -21.37 -30.14
C GLY A 208 -0.87 -20.60 -30.78
N GLU A 209 -0.35 -19.58 -30.11
CA GLU A 209 0.79 -18.77 -30.60
C GLU A 209 2.15 -19.42 -30.25
N TYR A 210 2.18 -20.23 -29.19
CA TYR A 210 3.36 -20.94 -28.74
C TYR A 210 3.37 -22.37 -29.31
N ARG A 211 4.48 -22.79 -29.92
CA ARG A 211 4.68 -24.18 -30.37
C ARG A 211 4.91 -25.11 -29.18
N CYS A 212 3.88 -25.34 -28.37
CA CYS A 212 3.94 -26.10 -27.12
C CYS A 212 2.80 -27.12 -27.02
N PRO A 213 2.98 -28.25 -26.31
CA PRO A 213 1.91 -29.20 -26.07
C PRO A 213 0.76 -28.57 -25.27
N HIS A 214 -0.48 -28.97 -25.58
CA HIS A 214 -1.65 -28.50 -24.87
C HIS A 214 -1.63 -28.94 -23.38
N GLY A 215 -1.83 -27.98 -22.49
CA GLY A 215 -1.75 -28.15 -21.02
C GLY A 215 -0.37 -27.86 -20.40
N SER A 216 0.63 -27.48 -21.21
CA SER A 216 1.99 -27.11 -20.76
C SER A 216 1.98 -25.99 -19.70
N VAL A 217 1.22 -24.92 -19.91
CA VAL A 217 1.12 -23.78 -18.98
C VAL A 217 0.64 -24.22 -17.60
N THR A 218 -0.45 -24.98 -17.51
CA THR A 218 -0.99 -25.47 -16.23
C THR A 218 -0.02 -26.44 -15.55
N TRP A 219 0.69 -27.26 -16.33
CA TRP A 219 1.71 -28.16 -15.80
C TRP A 219 2.91 -27.39 -15.22
N LEU A 220 3.40 -26.37 -15.92
CA LEU A 220 4.44 -25.46 -15.42
C LEU A 220 3.99 -24.72 -14.15
N ALA A 221 2.80 -24.12 -14.16
CA ALA A 221 2.26 -23.41 -13.00
C ALA A 221 2.14 -24.34 -11.76
N LYS A 222 1.82 -25.61 -11.98
CA LYS A 222 1.82 -26.63 -10.91
C LYS A 222 3.23 -26.95 -10.44
N ALA A 223 4.20 -27.08 -11.34
CA ALA A 223 5.60 -27.31 -11.00
C ALA A 223 6.18 -26.18 -10.15
N LEU A 224 5.96 -24.92 -10.52
CA LEU A 224 6.42 -23.74 -9.75
C LEU A 224 5.80 -23.67 -8.35
N LYS A 225 4.51 -24.00 -8.22
CA LYS A 225 3.86 -24.10 -6.90
C LYS A 225 4.43 -25.23 -6.04
N LEU A 226 4.91 -26.32 -6.67
CA LEU A 226 5.54 -27.42 -5.94
C LEU A 226 6.95 -27.05 -5.48
N GLU A 227 7.71 -26.34 -6.31
CA GLU A 227 9.00 -25.77 -5.93
C GLU A 227 8.85 -24.82 -4.72
N GLU A 228 7.86 -23.92 -4.77
CA GLU A 228 7.53 -23.05 -3.64
C GLU A 228 7.22 -23.88 -2.38
N ALA A 229 6.43 -24.95 -2.52
CA ALA A 229 6.10 -25.83 -1.41
C ALA A 229 7.33 -26.59 -0.86
N GLN A 230 8.28 -26.99 -1.71
CA GLN A 230 9.56 -27.59 -1.32
C GLN A 230 10.39 -26.59 -0.50
N LEU A 231 10.55 -25.36 -0.99
CA LEU A 231 11.29 -24.29 -0.31
C LEU A 231 10.69 -23.96 1.06
N VAL A 232 9.36 -23.79 1.12
CA VAL A 232 8.65 -23.51 2.38
C VAL A 232 8.82 -24.65 3.37
N PHE A 233 8.68 -25.89 2.91
CA PHE A 233 8.87 -27.04 3.79
C PHE A 233 10.31 -27.14 4.32
N ALA A 234 11.31 -26.82 3.50
CA ALA A 234 12.71 -26.78 3.90
C ALA A 234 13.02 -25.66 4.92
N LEU A 235 12.35 -24.51 4.82
CA LEU A 235 12.46 -23.44 5.81
C LEU A 235 11.79 -23.84 7.14
N ASP A 236 10.58 -24.41 7.08
CA ASP A 236 9.84 -24.89 8.25
C ASP A 236 10.62 -26.01 8.98
N SER A 237 11.26 -26.92 8.24
CA SER A 237 12.03 -28.03 8.81
C SER A 237 13.29 -27.56 9.55
N ARG A 238 13.97 -26.52 9.06
CA ARG A 238 15.14 -25.93 9.73
C ARG A 238 14.78 -25.22 11.03
N GLN A 239 13.64 -24.54 11.08
CA GLN A 239 13.17 -23.87 12.31
C GLN A 239 12.69 -24.85 13.38
N ALA A 240 12.41 -26.09 13.00
CA ALA A 240 11.82 -27.12 13.83
C ALA A 240 12.81 -27.90 14.70
N GLU A 241 14.12 -27.84 14.48
CA GLU A 241 15.05 -28.84 15.05
C GLU A 241 15.23 -28.81 16.58
N SER A 242 14.82 -27.75 17.31
CA SER A 242 15.11 -27.64 18.75
C SER A 242 13.93 -27.84 19.72
N THR A 243 12.66 -27.85 19.27
CA THR A 243 11.48 -27.87 20.20
C THR A 243 10.22 -28.46 19.54
N MET A 244 10.19 -29.77 19.32
CA MET A 244 9.08 -30.43 18.60
C MET A 244 8.18 -31.25 19.51
N THR A 245 6.90 -30.89 19.57
CA THR A 245 5.83 -31.77 20.07
C THR A 245 5.54 -32.91 19.07
N GLU A 246 5.06 -34.06 19.55
CA GLU A 246 4.69 -35.21 18.69
C GLU A 246 3.64 -34.84 17.63
N THR A 247 2.70 -33.95 17.98
CA THR A 247 1.69 -33.42 17.06
C THR A 247 2.30 -32.66 15.89
N TYR A 248 3.32 -31.84 16.15
CA TYR A 248 4.01 -31.12 15.08
C TYR A 248 4.81 -32.07 14.19
N LYS A 249 5.52 -33.05 14.78
CA LYS A 249 6.25 -34.07 14.01
C LYS A 249 5.33 -34.83 13.05
N LEU A 250 4.15 -35.23 13.51
CA LEU A 250 3.14 -35.90 12.69
C LEU A 250 2.67 -34.99 11.54
N SER A 251 2.46 -33.70 11.81
CA SER A 251 2.07 -32.73 10.77
C SER A 251 3.14 -32.57 9.67
N MET A 252 4.43 -32.56 10.04
CA MET A 252 5.54 -32.50 9.09
C MET A 252 5.63 -33.76 8.23
N ILE A 253 5.43 -34.95 8.83
CA ILE A 253 5.39 -36.21 8.08
C ILE A 253 4.25 -36.22 7.05
N HIS A 254 3.06 -35.74 7.44
CA HIS A 254 1.91 -35.65 6.53
C HIS A 254 2.19 -34.69 5.37
N ARG A 255 2.74 -33.51 5.66
CA ARG A 255 3.15 -32.53 4.63
C ARG A 255 4.19 -33.11 3.68
N ARG A 256 5.22 -33.80 4.18
CA ARG A 256 6.24 -34.45 3.33
C ARG A 256 5.63 -35.52 2.42
N LYS A 257 4.73 -36.37 2.93
CA LYS A 257 4.03 -37.37 2.13
C LYS A 257 3.15 -36.75 1.04
N GLN A 258 2.44 -35.67 1.37
CA GLN A 258 1.61 -34.95 0.41
C GLN A 258 2.48 -34.34 -0.72
N LEU A 259 3.60 -33.71 -0.35
CA LEU A 259 4.54 -33.13 -1.30
C LEU A 259 5.09 -34.22 -2.24
N GLN A 260 5.51 -35.36 -1.70
CA GLN A 260 5.97 -36.51 -2.50
C GLN A 260 4.90 -36.98 -3.49
N SER A 261 3.65 -37.12 -3.03
CA SER A 261 2.54 -37.53 -3.90
C SER A 261 2.31 -36.54 -5.05
N HIS A 262 2.40 -35.24 -4.78
CA HIS A 262 2.23 -34.24 -5.83
C HIS A 262 3.41 -34.20 -6.81
N ILE A 263 4.64 -34.41 -6.33
CA ILE A 263 5.83 -34.53 -7.18
C ILE A 263 5.70 -35.75 -8.09
N ASN A 264 5.35 -36.91 -7.55
CA ASN A 264 5.15 -38.13 -8.35
C ASN A 264 4.12 -37.91 -9.46
N GLY A 265 2.97 -37.30 -9.13
CA GLY A 265 1.95 -37.00 -10.13
C GLY A 265 2.36 -35.93 -11.15
N LEU A 266 3.31 -35.04 -10.82
CA LEU A 266 3.90 -34.11 -11.80
C LEU A 266 4.83 -34.87 -12.76
N MET A 267 5.65 -35.77 -12.23
CA MET A 267 6.66 -36.56 -12.94
C MET A 267 6.01 -37.56 -13.91
N GLU A 268 4.92 -38.22 -13.53
CA GLU A 268 4.15 -39.12 -14.41
C GLU A 268 3.67 -38.44 -15.70
N CYS A 269 3.45 -37.12 -15.67
CA CYS A 269 2.99 -36.35 -16.81
C CYS A 269 4.13 -35.66 -17.57
N ALA A 270 5.37 -35.72 -17.07
CA ALA A 270 6.46 -34.87 -17.53
C ALA A 270 6.88 -35.17 -18.99
N GLU A 271 6.97 -36.45 -19.37
CA GLU A 271 7.40 -36.86 -20.73
C GLU A 271 6.52 -36.26 -21.84
N LYS A 272 5.23 -36.04 -21.56
CA LYS A 272 4.29 -35.39 -22.49
C LYS A 272 4.69 -33.96 -22.85
N TYR A 273 5.40 -33.26 -21.96
CA TYR A 273 5.74 -31.85 -22.09
C TYR A 273 7.23 -31.61 -22.40
N LEU A 274 8.11 -32.55 -22.02
CA LEU A 274 9.57 -32.44 -22.16
C LEU A 274 10.11 -32.84 -23.53
N GLY A 275 9.33 -33.56 -24.36
CA GLY A 275 9.72 -33.97 -25.71
C GLY A 275 10.70 -35.17 -25.79
N GLY A 276 11.04 -35.80 -24.67
CA GLY A 276 11.92 -36.97 -24.56
C GLY A 276 11.67 -37.76 -23.27
N SER A 277 12.38 -38.89 -23.07
CA SER A 277 12.23 -39.70 -21.84
C SER A 277 12.77 -38.98 -20.62
N LEU A 278 12.03 -39.03 -19.52
CA LEU A 278 12.35 -38.30 -18.28
C LEU A 278 13.74 -38.65 -17.73
N ASP A 279 14.12 -39.93 -17.81
CA ASP A 279 15.40 -40.43 -17.29
C ASP A 279 16.60 -39.88 -18.09
N ASP A 280 16.48 -39.81 -19.42
CA ASP A 280 17.51 -39.23 -20.29
C ASP A 280 17.64 -37.71 -20.07
N VAL A 281 16.53 -37.03 -19.77
CA VAL A 281 16.49 -35.58 -19.57
C VAL A 281 17.13 -35.18 -18.25
N LEU A 282 16.82 -35.89 -17.16
CA LEU A 282 17.40 -35.60 -15.84
C LEU A 282 18.89 -35.94 -15.75
N GLN A 283 19.35 -36.99 -16.45
CA GLN A 283 20.78 -37.32 -16.52
C GLN A 283 21.60 -36.25 -17.25
N ASN A 284 21.04 -35.60 -18.27
CA ASN A 284 21.70 -34.51 -18.99
C ASN A 284 21.66 -33.16 -18.24
N ALA A 285 20.66 -32.95 -17.37
CA ALA A 285 20.53 -31.74 -16.56
C ALA A 285 21.63 -31.61 -15.50
N SER A 286 22.17 -32.74 -15.01
CA SER A 286 23.29 -32.78 -14.06
C SER A 286 24.63 -32.26 -14.62
N GLN A 287 24.69 -31.85 -15.90
CA GLN A 287 25.90 -31.40 -16.58
C GLN A 287 25.93 -29.90 -16.91
N VAL A 288 24.96 -29.08 -16.46
CA VAL A 288 24.99 -27.62 -16.65
C VAL A 288 25.77 -26.95 -15.51
N PRO A 289 26.91 -26.29 -15.79
CA PRO A 289 27.59 -25.46 -14.79
C PRO A 289 27.02 -24.04 -14.86
N ASP A 290 26.30 -23.66 -13.81
CA ASP A 290 26.28 -22.31 -13.24
C ASP A 290 25.43 -22.39 -11.96
N GLN A 291 26.03 -22.92 -10.89
CA GLN A 291 25.54 -22.64 -9.55
C GLN A 291 25.80 -21.15 -9.28
N PRO A 292 24.77 -20.32 -9.00
CA PRO A 292 25.02 -19.02 -8.42
C PRO A 292 25.71 -19.22 -7.07
N ASP A 293 26.76 -18.44 -6.83
CA ASP A 293 27.66 -18.53 -5.68
C ASP A 293 26.98 -19.06 -4.41
N ASN A 294 27.50 -20.21 -3.98
CA ASN A 294 27.06 -21.01 -2.85
C ASN A 294 27.24 -20.20 -1.55
N TRP A 295 26.27 -19.37 -1.15
CA TRP A 295 26.25 -18.71 0.17
C TRP A 295 25.55 -19.56 1.23
N TYR A 296 25.78 -20.88 1.21
CA TYR A 296 25.53 -21.69 2.38
C TYR A 296 26.71 -21.50 3.33
N ASP A 297 26.46 -20.82 4.44
CA ASP A 297 27.35 -20.79 5.60
C ASP A 297 27.75 -22.24 5.96
N THR A 298 28.96 -22.63 5.55
CA THR A 298 29.39 -24.04 5.45
C THR A 298 30.09 -24.51 6.73
N ASP A 299 29.63 -24.06 7.89
CA ASP A 299 30.25 -24.39 9.19
C ASP A 299 29.45 -25.39 10.02
N ASN A 300 28.74 -26.33 9.38
CA ASN A 300 28.18 -27.49 10.09
C ASN A 300 28.74 -28.83 9.54
N PRO A 301 29.75 -29.43 10.19
CA PRO A 301 30.41 -30.67 9.75
C PRO A 301 29.54 -31.93 9.76
N PHE A 302 28.25 -31.83 10.10
CA PHE A 302 27.35 -32.98 10.29
C PHE A 302 26.23 -33.10 9.24
N LEU A 303 26.13 -32.18 8.27
CA LEU A 303 25.13 -32.28 7.19
C LEU A 303 25.73 -32.98 5.96
N ILE A 304 25.60 -34.29 5.92
CA ILE A 304 25.66 -35.03 4.65
C ILE A 304 24.27 -34.86 4.01
N PRO A 305 24.12 -34.20 2.85
CA PRO A 305 22.83 -34.13 2.17
C PRO A 305 22.49 -35.54 1.68
N SER A 306 21.51 -36.20 2.30
CA SER A 306 20.97 -37.42 1.73
C SER A 306 20.15 -37.04 0.49
N SER A 307 20.53 -37.59 -0.65
CA SER A 307 19.89 -37.42 -1.97
C SER A 307 18.44 -37.96 -2.03
N GLU A 308 17.80 -38.25 -0.90
CA GLU A 308 16.49 -38.90 -0.77
C GLU A 308 15.42 -38.00 -0.12
N SER A 309 15.75 -36.78 0.32
CA SER A 309 14.74 -35.90 0.92
C SER A 309 13.91 -35.19 -0.15
N VAL A 310 12.58 -35.26 -0.01
CA VAL A 310 11.56 -34.68 -0.91
C VAL A 310 11.78 -33.18 -1.18
N GLU A 311 12.45 -32.50 -0.25
CA GLU A 311 12.81 -31.07 -0.33
C GLU A 311 13.82 -30.74 -1.43
N PHE A 312 14.63 -31.70 -1.86
CA PHE A 312 15.74 -31.50 -2.80
C PHE A 312 15.56 -32.22 -4.13
N VAL A 313 14.37 -32.80 -4.36
CA VAL A 313 14.05 -33.42 -5.64
C VAL A 313 13.99 -32.33 -6.71
N VAL A 314 14.88 -32.42 -7.70
CA VAL A 314 14.93 -31.51 -8.85
C VAL A 314 13.67 -31.70 -9.68
N LEU A 315 12.87 -30.65 -9.82
CA LEU A 315 11.70 -30.66 -10.68
C LEU A 315 12.13 -30.45 -12.14
N PRO A 316 11.45 -31.08 -13.11
CA PRO A 316 11.81 -31.00 -14.53
C PRO A 316 11.35 -29.67 -15.16
N LEU A 317 11.74 -28.54 -14.56
CA LEU A 317 11.45 -27.21 -15.08
C LEU A 317 12.44 -26.84 -16.20
N PRO A 318 12.01 -26.06 -17.22
CA PRO A 318 12.91 -25.69 -18.31
C PRO A 318 14.16 -24.92 -17.87
N SER A 319 14.09 -24.15 -16.80
CA SER A 319 15.22 -23.51 -16.12
C SER A 319 16.31 -24.48 -15.66
N TYR A 320 15.95 -25.63 -15.08
CA TYR A 320 16.91 -26.66 -14.65
C TYR A 320 17.42 -27.54 -15.79
N LEU A 321 16.63 -27.72 -16.83
CA LEU A 321 16.95 -28.61 -17.95
C LEU A 321 17.68 -27.90 -19.10
N GLY A 322 17.67 -26.57 -19.11
CA GLY A 322 18.36 -25.74 -20.09
C GLY A 322 17.61 -25.51 -21.40
N LYS A 323 17.72 -24.30 -21.95
CA LYS A 323 16.97 -23.85 -23.13
C LYS A 323 17.24 -24.68 -24.39
N HIS A 324 18.46 -25.20 -24.56
CA HIS A 324 18.88 -25.97 -25.72
C HIS A 324 18.12 -27.30 -25.85
N HIS A 325 17.74 -27.92 -24.73
CA HIS A 325 16.94 -29.14 -24.72
C HIS A 325 15.59 -28.92 -25.41
N PHE A 326 14.84 -27.91 -24.98
CA PHE A 326 13.50 -27.63 -25.53
C PHE A 326 13.52 -27.11 -26.97
N GLN A 327 14.59 -26.41 -27.36
CA GLN A 327 14.77 -26.00 -28.76
C GLN A 327 14.99 -27.20 -29.68
N ARG A 328 15.79 -28.20 -29.25
CA ARG A 328 16.06 -29.43 -30.01
C ARG A 328 14.81 -30.25 -30.29
N PHE A 329 13.89 -30.32 -29.33
CA PHE A 329 12.63 -31.07 -29.44
C PHE A 329 11.45 -30.24 -29.98
N GLY A 330 11.70 -29.01 -30.46
CA GLY A 330 10.68 -28.18 -31.09
C GLY A 330 9.61 -27.62 -30.14
N VAL A 331 9.86 -27.68 -28.82
CA VAL A 331 8.96 -27.22 -27.74
C VAL A 331 9.49 -25.96 -27.04
N GLY A 332 10.31 -25.16 -27.73
CA GLY A 332 11.01 -24.01 -27.16
C GLY A 332 10.12 -22.92 -26.53
N GLY A 333 8.83 -22.86 -26.89
CA GLY A 333 7.90 -21.90 -26.28
C GLY A 333 7.63 -22.14 -24.79
N ILE A 334 7.93 -23.34 -24.26
CA ILE A 334 7.70 -23.68 -22.85
C ILE A 334 8.65 -22.90 -21.93
N VAL A 335 9.84 -22.54 -22.41
CA VAL A 335 10.83 -21.71 -21.70
C VAL A 335 10.29 -20.29 -21.50
N GLU A 336 9.63 -19.74 -22.52
CA GLU A 336 9.05 -18.40 -22.45
C GLU A 336 7.81 -18.37 -21.52
N GLN A 337 6.99 -19.43 -21.58
CA GLN A 337 5.87 -19.62 -20.67
C GLN A 337 6.31 -19.72 -19.21
N GLU A 338 7.39 -20.46 -18.93
CA GLU A 338 7.96 -20.54 -17.58
C GLU A 338 8.44 -19.17 -17.10
N LEU A 339 9.18 -18.43 -17.93
CA LEU A 339 9.70 -17.11 -17.58
C LEU A 339 8.58 -16.13 -17.20
N GLN A 340 7.50 -16.11 -17.97
CA GLN A 340 6.35 -15.26 -17.66
C GLN A 340 5.66 -15.69 -16.36
N LEU A 341 5.48 -16.99 -16.12
CA LEU A 341 4.91 -17.49 -14.87
C LEU A 341 5.79 -17.15 -13.66
N TRP A 342 7.12 -17.21 -13.81
CA TRP A 342 8.10 -16.76 -12.82
C TRP A 342 7.95 -15.27 -12.51
N GLN A 343 7.81 -14.42 -13.52
CA GLN A 343 7.56 -12.99 -13.31
C GLN A 343 6.28 -12.76 -12.48
N GLY A 344 5.22 -13.51 -12.77
CA GLY A 344 3.99 -13.47 -11.99
C GLY A 344 4.17 -13.93 -10.55
N GLN A 345 4.92 -15.02 -10.32
CA GLN A 345 5.24 -15.51 -8.98
C GLN A 345 6.09 -14.50 -8.20
N ALA A 346 7.08 -13.89 -8.84
CA ALA A 346 7.91 -12.85 -8.25
C ALA A 346 7.06 -11.61 -7.87
N ASN A 347 6.11 -11.21 -8.73
CA ASN A 347 5.18 -10.12 -8.43
C ASN A 347 4.29 -10.42 -7.22
N ASP A 348 3.71 -11.62 -7.17
CA ASP A 348 2.87 -12.07 -6.05
C ASP A 348 3.69 -12.13 -4.75
N THR A 349 4.88 -12.71 -4.80
CA THR A 349 5.77 -12.85 -3.64
C THR A 349 6.26 -11.48 -3.13
N LEU A 350 6.61 -10.55 -4.04
CA LEU A 350 6.99 -9.20 -3.68
C LEU A 350 5.83 -8.42 -3.03
N HIS A 351 4.60 -8.65 -3.48
CA HIS A 351 3.42 -8.07 -2.87
C HIS A 351 3.24 -8.55 -1.43
N GLU A 352 3.28 -9.87 -1.20
CA GLU A 352 3.16 -10.45 0.14
C GLU A 352 4.32 -10.03 1.06
N LEU A 353 5.54 -9.93 0.53
CA LEU A 353 6.69 -9.42 1.28
C LEU A 353 6.47 -7.97 1.76
N ARG A 354 5.95 -7.09 0.89
CA ARG A 354 5.61 -5.71 1.24
C ARG A 354 4.53 -5.65 2.31
N LEU A 355 3.50 -6.49 2.21
CA LEU A 355 2.43 -6.59 3.22
C LEU A 355 2.98 -7.05 4.57
N ALA A 356 3.81 -8.11 4.59
CA ALA A 356 4.43 -8.61 5.81
C ALA A 356 5.34 -7.57 6.47
N LEU A 357 6.12 -6.81 5.68
CA LEU A 357 6.94 -5.70 6.19
C LEU A 357 6.09 -4.56 6.76
N ALA A 358 4.98 -4.20 6.09
CA ALA A 358 4.05 -3.20 6.58
C ALA A 358 3.38 -3.63 7.89
N ASP A 359 2.91 -4.87 7.97
CA ASP A 359 2.33 -5.45 9.19
C ASP A 359 3.34 -5.44 10.35
N LYS A 360 4.59 -5.88 10.08
CA LYS A 360 5.68 -5.81 11.06
C LYS A 360 5.88 -4.38 11.57
N ALA A 361 5.91 -3.38 10.68
CA ALA A 361 6.05 -1.97 11.06
C ALA A 361 4.87 -1.48 11.91
N VAL A 362 3.64 -1.90 11.59
CA VAL A 362 2.44 -1.59 12.39
C VAL A 362 2.54 -2.20 13.79
N ILE A 363 2.91 -3.49 13.92
CA ILE A 363 3.10 -4.16 15.21
C ILE A 363 4.14 -3.42 16.07
N PHE A 364 5.23 -2.94 15.46
CA PHE A 364 6.22 -2.13 16.18
C PHE A 364 5.61 -0.83 16.72
N GLN A 365 4.81 -0.14 15.93
CA GLN A 365 4.21 1.13 16.34
C GLN A 365 3.11 0.97 17.37
N THR A 366 2.23 -0.03 17.22
CA THR A 366 1.00 -0.17 18.01
C THR A 366 1.17 -1.07 19.23
N GLU A 367 2.04 -2.07 19.17
CA GLU A 367 2.20 -3.06 20.24
C GLU A 367 3.52 -2.91 20.98
N VAL A 368 4.64 -2.91 20.27
CA VAL A 368 5.98 -2.90 20.91
C VAL A 368 6.21 -1.58 21.66
N ARG A 369 5.94 -0.43 21.03
CA ARG A 369 6.11 0.90 21.67
C ARG A 369 5.18 1.12 22.88
N HIS A 370 4.03 0.46 22.90
CA HIS A 370 3.04 0.59 23.97
C HIS A 370 3.12 -0.53 25.01
N ALA A 371 4.07 -1.45 24.88
CA ALA A 371 4.27 -2.53 25.84
C ALA A 371 4.93 -2.02 27.12
N THR A 372 4.13 -1.83 28.17
CA THR A 372 4.59 -1.29 29.46
C THR A 372 5.05 -2.33 30.48
N ASN A 373 4.74 -3.61 30.25
CA ASN A 373 5.13 -4.69 31.17
C ASN A 373 5.73 -5.89 30.43
N TYR A 374 6.46 -6.71 31.17
CA TYR A 374 7.21 -7.85 30.64
C TYR A 374 6.33 -8.77 29.78
N ASN A 375 5.15 -9.16 30.27
CA ASN A 375 4.25 -10.06 29.54
C ASN A 375 3.77 -9.49 28.20
N ARG A 376 3.42 -8.19 28.16
CA ARG A 376 3.03 -7.52 26.90
C ARG A 376 4.21 -7.39 25.95
N ASN A 377 5.40 -7.10 26.48
CA ASN A 377 6.62 -6.99 25.68
C ASN A 377 6.94 -8.34 25.02
N THR A 378 6.96 -9.43 25.78
CA THR A 378 7.22 -10.77 25.25
C THR A 378 6.19 -11.18 24.20
N ARG A 379 4.89 -10.86 24.39
CA ARG A 379 3.86 -11.13 23.38
C ARG A 379 4.04 -10.30 22.11
N ALA A 380 4.35 -9.01 22.24
CA ALA A 380 4.58 -8.13 21.10
C ALA A 380 5.79 -8.61 20.28
N TRP A 381 6.89 -9.00 20.93
CA TRP A 381 8.04 -9.58 20.25
C TRP A 381 7.76 -10.96 19.64
N GLY A 382 6.90 -11.77 20.26
CA GLY A 382 6.43 -13.03 19.66
C GLY A 382 5.67 -12.80 18.34
N LYS A 383 4.86 -11.75 18.27
CA LYS A 383 4.20 -11.35 17.01
C LYS A 383 5.20 -10.86 15.97
N VAL A 384 6.17 -10.01 16.37
CA VAL A 384 7.25 -9.58 15.48
C VAL A 384 8.03 -10.77 14.91
N ALA A 385 8.36 -11.77 15.74
CA ALA A 385 9.05 -12.98 15.30
C ALA A 385 8.20 -13.81 14.32
N SER A 386 6.89 -13.91 14.56
CA SER A 386 5.96 -14.58 13.64
C SER A 386 5.90 -13.87 12.28
N THR A 387 5.79 -12.54 12.26
CA THR A 387 5.79 -11.78 11.00
C THR A 387 7.16 -11.81 10.32
N GLU A 388 8.25 -11.84 11.09
CA GLU A 388 9.60 -12.03 10.53
C GLU A 388 9.76 -13.38 9.83
N ALA A 389 9.21 -14.47 10.40
CA ALA A 389 9.20 -15.77 9.72
C ALA A 389 8.47 -15.70 8.37
N ILE A 390 7.36 -14.95 8.28
CA ILE A 390 6.63 -14.70 7.03
C ILE A 390 7.50 -13.90 6.04
N VAL A 391 8.18 -12.85 6.52
CA VAL A 391 9.12 -12.06 5.70
C VAL A 391 10.23 -12.93 5.13
N GLN A 392 10.88 -13.75 5.98
CA GLN A 392 11.96 -14.65 5.54
C GLN A 392 11.46 -15.69 4.53
N ARG A 393 10.24 -16.21 4.72
CA ARG A 393 9.60 -17.13 3.77
C ARG A 393 9.41 -16.48 2.40
N HIS A 394 8.79 -15.31 2.32
CA HIS A 394 8.59 -14.65 1.03
C HIS A 394 9.91 -14.14 0.43
N ALA A 395 10.87 -13.70 1.25
CA ALA A 395 12.20 -13.36 0.77
C ALA A 395 12.95 -14.56 0.18
N GLY A 396 12.77 -15.76 0.75
CA GLY A 396 13.33 -17.00 0.24
C GLY A 396 12.70 -17.46 -1.08
N ILE A 397 11.40 -17.22 -1.28
CA ILE A 397 10.68 -17.54 -2.53
C ILE A 397 11.01 -16.53 -3.65
N TYR A 398 11.27 -15.27 -3.29
CA TYR A 398 11.52 -14.21 -4.27
C TYR A 398 12.93 -14.26 -4.88
N ARG A 399 13.89 -14.86 -4.16
CA ARG A 399 15.26 -15.05 -4.63
C ARG A 399 15.34 -16.22 -5.59
#